data_AF-A0A0P7BRT7-F1
#
_entry.id   AF-A0A0P7BRT7-F1
#
_cell.length_a   1.000
_cell.length_b   1.000
_cell.length_c   1.000
_cell.angle_alpha   90.00
_cell.angle_beta   90.00
_cell.angle_gamma   90.00
#
_symmetry.space_group_name_H-M   'P 1'
#
loop_
_entity.id
_entity.type
_entity.pdbx_description
1 polymer ?
#
loop_
_entity_poly.entity_id
_entity_poly.type
_entity_poly.pdbx_seq_one_letter_code
_entity_poly.pdbx_strand_id
1 'polypeptide(L)' 'MKVSDGGNSQPATSAFSYTVKKGDTLFSIAKRNDISVAQLKSLNNLSSNTISVGQVLKVR' A
#
# COMPACT_ATOMS: atom_id res chain seq x y z
N MET A 1 -43.16 1.28 2.01
CA MET A 1 -41.94 1.52 1.19
C MET A 1 -40.76 1.19 2.10
N LYS A 2 -40.28 -0.06 2.14
CA LYS A 2 -39.26 -0.71 1.27
C LYS A 2 -37.89 0.01 1.30
N VAL A 3 -36.85 -0.80 1.63
CA VAL A 3 -35.37 -0.69 1.40
C VAL A 3 -34.60 0.41 2.14
N SER A 4 -33.40 0.24 2.72
CA SER A 4 -32.55 -0.90 3.17
C SER A 4 -31.32 -0.30 3.87
N ASP A 5 -30.72 -1.07 4.77
CA ASP A 5 -29.32 -0.97 5.18
C ASP A 5 -28.37 -0.79 3.97
N GLY A 6 -27.32 0.01 4.13
CA GLY A 6 -26.44 0.39 3.03
C GLY A 6 -25.18 1.06 3.55
N GLY A 7 -24.31 0.24 4.14
CA GLY A 7 -22.99 0.63 4.63
C GLY A 7 -22.30 1.62 3.70
N ASN A 8 -21.78 2.69 4.32
CA ASN A 8 -20.95 3.70 3.69
C ASN A 8 -19.79 2.99 2.99
N SER A 9 -20.00 2.69 1.72
CA SER A 9 -19.04 2.01 0.87
C SER A 9 -18.00 3.05 0.55
N GLN A 10 -17.04 3.18 1.47
CA GLN A 10 -15.86 4.01 1.33
C GLN A 10 -15.35 3.77 -0.08
N PRO A 11 -15.26 4.80 -0.94
CA PRO A 11 -14.78 4.63 -2.30
C PRO A 11 -13.49 3.85 -2.18
N ALA A 12 -13.44 2.66 -2.80
CA ALA A 12 -12.25 1.85 -2.84
C ALA A 12 -11.24 2.62 -3.69
N THR A 13 -10.61 3.62 -3.07
CA THR A 13 -9.37 4.25 -3.50
C THR A 13 -8.53 3.08 -3.88
N SER A 14 -8.28 2.93 -5.18
CA SER A 14 -7.63 1.78 -5.76
C SER A 14 -6.23 1.73 -5.15
N ALA A 15 -6.14 1.05 -4.01
CA ALA A 15 -4.97 0.97 -3.16
C ALA A 15 -3.98 0.20 -3.99
N PHE A 16 -3.17 0.95 -4.72
CA PHE A 16 -2.25 0.37 -5.66
C PHE A 16 -1.24 -0.34 -4.79
N SER A 17 -1.32 -1.66 -4.84
CA SER A 17 -0.62 -2.55 -3.95
C SER A 17 0.50 -3.17 -4.76
N TYR A 18 1.70 -3.15 -4.22
CA TYR A 18 2.90 -3.65 -4.86
C TYR A 18 3.40 -4.88 -4.11
N THR A 19 3.49 -6.01 -4.80
CA THR A 19 4.10 -7.22 -4.25
C THR A 19 5.61 -7.14 -4.42
N VAL A 20 6.33 -7.11 -3.30
CA VAL A 20 7.80 -7.08 -3.24
C VAL A 20 8.37 -8.31 -3.96
N LYS A 21 9.28 -8.09 -4.91
CA LYS A 21 10.00 -9.16 -5.60
C LYS A 21 11.41 -9.29 -5.06
N LYS A 22 12.05 -10.43 -5.32
CA LYS A 22 13.45 -10.67 -4.95
C LYS A 22 14.34 -9.60 -5.58
N GLY A 23 15.08 -8.87 -4.74
CA GLY A 23 15.95 -7.76 -5.15
C GLY A 23 15.29 -6.39 -5.09
N ASP A 24 14.00 -6.29 -4.78
CA ASP A 24 13.39 -5.00 -4.48
C ASP A 24 13.78 -4.51 -3.09
N THR A 25 13.88 -3.19 -2.97
CA THR A 25 14.13 -2.48 -1.71
C THR A 25 13.02 -1.48 -1.50
N LEU A 26 12.84 -1.05 -0.24
CA LEU A 26 11.87 -0.02 0.09
C LEU A 26 12.11 1.27 -0.73
N PHE A 27 13.39 1.58 -0.99
CA PHE A 27 13.79 2.70 -1.84
C PHE A 27 13.42 2.51 -3.31
N SER A 28 13.71 1.35 -3.91
CA SER A 28 13.39 1.12 -5.33
C SER A 28 11.89 1.10 -5.57
N ILE A 29 11.11 0.55 -4.64
CA ILE A 29 9.65 0.54 -4.71
C ILE A 29 9.09 1.95 -4.55
N ALA A 30 9.56 2.71 -3.55
CA ALA A 30 9.14 4.09 -3.33
C ALA A 30 9.43 4.96 -4.55
N LYS A 31 10.67 4.89 -5.09
CA LYS A 31 11.10 5.61 -6.29
C LYS A 31 10.28 5.24 -7.53
N ARG A 32 9.95 3.95 -7.72
CA ARG A 32 9.11 3.49 -8.85
C ARG A 32 7.69 4.03 -8.80
N ASN A 33 7.20 4.39 -7.61
CA ASN A 33 5.85 4.88 -7.39
C ASN A 33 5.82 6.39 -7.08
N ASP A 34 6.94 7.09 -7.30
CA ASP A 34 7.07 8.54 -7.06
C ASP A 34 6.66 8.98 -5.64
N ILE A 35 6.89 8.11 -4.65
CA ILE A 35 6.65 8.40 -3.23
C ILE A 35 7.96 8.34 -2.46
N SER A 36 7.97 8.99 -1.29
CA SER A 36 9.08 8.88 -0.36
C SER A 36 9.03 7.55 0.40
N VAL A 37 10.20 7.04 0.78
CA VAL A 37 10.35 5.87 1.66
C VAL A 37 9.55 6.06 2.95
N ALA A 38 9.56 7.26 3.53
CA ALA A 38 8.79 7.59 4.72
C ALA A 38 7.26 7.48 4.50
N GLN A 39 6.76 7.93 3.34
CA GLN A 39 5.34 7.78 2.98
C GLN A 39 4.98 6.31 2.81
N LEU A 40 5.82 5.55 2.09
CA LEU A 40 5.62 4.10 1.93
C LEU A 40 5.57 3.37 3.28
N LYS A 41 6.42 3.75 4.23
CA LYS A 41 6.40 3.22 5.60
C LYS A 41 5.13 3.59 6.33
N SER A 42 4.73 4.86 6.27
CA SER A 42 3.51 5.35 6.93
C SER A 42 2.26 4.64 6.41
N LEU A 43 2.17 4.42 5.09
CA LEU A 43 1.05 3.74 4.44
C LEU A 43 0.92 2.26 4.85
N ASN A 44 2.04 1.62 5.17
CA ASN A 44 2.12 0.20 5.51
C ASN A 44 2.43 -0.07 6.98
N ASN A 45 2.41 0.98 7.82
CA ASN A 45 2.80 0.96 9.23
C ASN A 45 4.13 0.22 9.48
N LEU A 46 5.10 0.42 8.58
CA LEU A 46 6.42 -0.20 8.70
C LEU A 46 7.30 0.61 9.65
N SER A 47 7.79 -0.04 10.71
CA SER A 47 8.78 0.53 11.62
C SER A 47 10.20 0.47 11.04
N SER A 48 10.52 -0.60 10.31
CA SER A 48 11.83 -0.83 9.70
C SER A 48 11.82 -0.63 8.19
N ASN A 49 13.02 -0.61 7.60
CA ASN A 49 13.23 -0.64 6.15
C ASN A 49 13.30 -2.07 5.60
N THR A 50 13.16 -3.07 6.47
CA THR A 50 13.13 -4.49 6.10
C THR A 50 11.78 -4.82 5.45
N ILE A 51 11.85 -5.38 4.24
CA ILE A 51 10.69 -5.89 3.50
C ILE A 51 10.97 -7.32 3.05
N SER A 52 9.93 -8.15 3.03
CA SER A 52 10.03 -9.55 2.64
C SER A 52 9.56 -9.75 1.21
N VAL A 53 10.20 -10.64 0.45
CA VAL A 53 9.71 -11.04 -0.87
C VAL A 53 8.32 -11.66 -0.73
N GLY A 54 7.39 -11.24 -1.58
CA GLY A 54 5.98 -11.63 -1.51
C GLY A 54 5.13 -10.73 -0.60
N GLN A 55 5.74 -9.81 0.15
CA GLN A 55 5.00 -8.84 0.95
C GLN A 55 4.24 -7.87 0.05
N VAL A 56 2.99 -7.57 0.41
CA VAL A 56 2.16 -6.60 -0.30
C VAL A 56 2.28 -5.25 0.39
N LEU A 57 2.70 -4.23 -0.36
CA LEU A 57 2.87 -2.85 0.12
C LEU A 57 1.89 -1.92 -0.58
N LYS A 58 1.14 -1.13 0.18
CA LYS A 58 0.34 0.00 -0.30
C LYS A 58 1.25 1.13 -0.78
N VAL A 59 1.12 1.54 -2.03
CA VAL A 59 1.97 2.60 -2.64
C VAL A 59 1.21 3.86 -3.04
N ARG A 60 -0.11 3.93 -2.83
CA ARG A 60 -0.94 5.15 -2.92
C ARG A 60 -2.25 4.98 -2.16
#